data_AF-A0A1Q7FBE3-F1
#
_entry.id   AF-A0A1Q7FBE3-F1
#
_cell.length_a   1.000
_cell.length_b   1.000
_cell.length_c   1.000
_cell.angle_alpha   90.00
_cell.angle_beta   90.00
_cell.angle_gamma   90.00
#
_symmetry.space_group_name_H-M   'P 1'
#
loop_
_entity.id
_entity.type
_entity.pdbx_description
1 polymer ?
#
loop_
_entity_poly.entity_id
_entity_poly.type
_entity_poly.pdbx_seq_one_letter_code
_entity_poly.pdbx_strand_id
1 'polypeptide(L)'
;MSSIRVNESPNHFMVLDAISRRVKTIDKIAKVTRLDKAEVELIVNDLVAQRLVIGEEKKKIFGGKKLEFSVSHTGLQLLNSKKLELEKQAQQVQQWYQSGQTQQLQSYMDGNRMWIPMMLFSGIMNAMFFMSMMSLMGMAISPAETGFAGDGGSDAGAAADGSGGDAGADAGGDFGGGDFGGGDFSF
;
A
#
# COMPACT_ATOMS: atom_id res chain seq x y z
N MET A 1 16.14 13.74 23.11
CA MET A 1 15.72 12.64 22.24
C MET A 1 14.21 12.59 22.29
N SER A 2 13.53 12.95 21.20
CA SER A 2 12.07 12.91 21.14
C SER A 2 11.66 11.44 21.06
N SER A 3 11.15 10.90 22.17
CA SER A 3 10.61 9.54 22.21
C SER A 3 9.35 9.49 21.34
N ILE A 4 9.46 8.94 20.13
CA ILE A 4 8.30 8.66 19.29
C ILE A 4 7.41 7.69 20.06
N ARG A 5 6.20 8.14 20.40
CA ARG A 5 5.18 7.29 21.01
C ARG A 5 4.61 6.44 19.88
N VAL A 6 4.99 5.16 19.83
CA VAL A 6 4.49 4.19 18.83
C VAL A 6 2.97 4.23 18.72
N ASN A 7 2.29 4.50 19.84
CA ASN A 7 0.84 4.62 19.97
C ASN A 7 0.20 5.69 19.06
N GLU A 8 0.98 6.57 18.44
CA GLU A 8 0.50 7.67 17.61
C GLU A 8 1.04 7.65 16.17
N SER A 9 1.83 6.64 15.79
CA SER A 9 2.46 6.57 14.46
C SER A 9 1.81 5.50 13.57
N PRO A 10 1.08 5.87 12.51
CA PRO A 10 0.47 4.93 11.56
C PRO A 10 1.49 3.96 10.94
N ASN A 11 2.68 4.43 10.57
CA ASN A 11 3.73 3.60 9.98
C ASN A 11 4.24 2.53 10.97
N HIS A 12 4.34 2.85 12.26
CA HIS A 12 4.69 1.85 13.28
C HIS A 12 3.62 0.77 13.39
N PHE A 13 2.34 1.14 13.35
CA PHE A 13 1.25 0.17 13.35
C PHE A 13 1.19 -0.65 12.05
N MET A 14 1.53 -0.08 10.89
CA MET A 14 1.66 -0.82 9.63
C MET A 14 2.77 -1.87 9.71
N VAL A 15 3.95 -1.49 10.20
CA VAL A 15 5.07 -2.44 10.40
C VAL A 15 4.71 -3.52 11.43
N LEU A 16 4.09 -3.14 12.55
CA LEU A 16 3.65 -4.07 13.58
C LEU A 16 2.60 -5.06 13.04
N ASP A 17 1.64 -4.57 12.25
CA ASP A 17 0.64 -5.40 11.57
C ASP A 17 1.27 -6.34 10.54
N ALA A 18 2.23 -5.88 9.74
CA ALA A 18 2.97 -6.72 8.80
C ALA A 18 3.67 -7.90 9.50
N ILE A 19 4.37 -7.62 10.61
CA ILE A 19 5.05 -8.66 11.40
C ILE A 19 4.02 -9.63 12.00
N SER A 20 2.88 -9.13 12.48
CA SER A 20 1.79 -9.97 13.00
C SER A 20 1.23 -10.94 11.94
N ARG A 21 1.25 -10.52 10.66
CA ARG A 21 0.85 -11.31 9.48
C ARG A 21 1.96 -12.21 8.95
N ARG A 22 2.96 -12.52 9.77
CA ARG A 22 4.12 -13.39 9.46
C ARG A 22 5.07 -12.81 8.40
N VAL A 23 5.09 -11.49 8.20
CA VAL A 23 6.13 -10.82 7.41
C VAL A 23 7.32 -10.49 8.30
N LYS A 24 8.28 -11.42 8.36
CA LYS A 24 9.26 -11.46 9.47
C LYS A 24 10.58 -10.73 9.22
N THR A 25 10.80 -10.08 8.08
CA THR A 25 12.15 -9.61 7.69
C THR A 25 12.07 -8.22 7.10
N ILE A 26 13.02 -7.35 7.43
CA ILE A 26 13.05 -5.94 6.98
C ILE A 26 12.73 -5.81 5.49
N ASP A 27 13.42 -6.53 4.60
CA ASP A 27 13.21 -6.39 3.15
C ASP A 27 11.77 -6.70 2.73
N LYS A 28 11.16 -7.72 3.34
CA LYS A 28 9.77 -8.09 3.06
C LYS A 28 8.79 -7.08 3.68
N ILE A 29 9.09 -6.59 4.88
CA ILE A 29 8.26 -5.59 5.57
C ILE A 29 8.24 -4.30 4.75
N ALA A 30 9.40 -3.79 4.33
CA ALA A 30 9.53 -2.63 3.46
C ALA A 30 8.72 -2.81 2.18
N LYS A 31 8.84 -3.97 1.51
CA LYS A 31 8.08 -4.27 0.30
C LYS A 31 6.56 -4.21 0.51
N VAL A 32 6.03 -4.84 1.57
CA VAL A 32 4.56 -4.90 1.77
C VAL A 32 3.99 -3.59 2.31
N THR A 33 4.75 -2.88 3.15
CA THR A 33 4.32 -1.59 3.73
C THR A 33 4.57 -0.42 2.78
N ARG A 34 5.39 -0.62 1.75
CA ARG A 34 5.85 0.41 0.79
C ARG A 34 6.66 1.53 1.44
N LEU A 35 7.19 1.28 2.63
CA LEU A 35 8.14 2.16 3.30
C LEU A 35 9.55 1.85 2.83
N ASP A 36 10.44 2.83 2.90
CA ASP A 36 11.84 2.57 2.59
C ASP A 36 12.49 1.67 3.64
N LYS A 37 13.56 0.99 3.24
CA LYS A 37 14.21 0.00 4.10
C LYS A 37 14.77 0.63 5.39
N ALA A 38 15.33 1.83 5.30
CA ALA A 38 15.94 2.50 6.45
C ALA A 38 14.86 2.95 7.45
N GLU A 39 13.73 3.46 6.96
CA GLU A 39 12.56 3.77 7.78
C GLU A 39 12.04 2.51 8.50
N VAL A 40 11.89 1.39 7.79
CA VAL A 40 11.48 0.14 8.42
C VAL A 40 12.47 -0.32 9.49
N GLU A 41 13.78 -0.19 9.25
CA GLU A 41 14.79 -0.54 10.25
C GLU A 41 14.67 0.33 11.51
N LEU A 42 14.48 1.64 11.36
CA LEU A 42 14.26 2.56 12.49
C LEU A 42 12.99 2.19 13.27
N ILE A 43 11.87 1.99 12.57
CA ILE A 43 10.60 1.61 13.19
C ILE A 43 10.72 0.27 13.93
N VAL A 44 11.35 -0.73 13.33
CA VAL A 44 11.51 -2.05 13.98
C VAL A 44 12.39 -1.94 15.21
N ASN A 45 13.47 -1.15 15.17
CA ASN A 45 14.31 -0.90 16.33
C ASN A 45 13.53 -0.24 17.47
N ASP A 46 12.69 0.75 17.17
CA ASP A 46 11.82 1.40 18.14
C ASP A 46 10.82 0.42 18.75
N LEU A 47 10.18 -0.44 17.93
CA LEU A 47 9.26 -1.47 18.39
C LEU A 47 9.94 -2.52 19.29
N VAL A 48 11.19 -2.88 18.99
CA VAL A 48 12.00 -3.80 19.81
C VAL A 48 12.38 -3.13 21.13
N ALA A 49 12.83 -1.86 21.10
CA ALA A 49 13.16 -1.10 22.31
C ALA A 49 11.96 -0.99 23.26
N GLN A 50 10.74 -0.93 22.71
CA GLN A 50 9.49 -0.91 23.47
C GLN A 50 8.93 -2.30 23.81
N ARG A 51 9.64 -3.38 23.48
CA ARG A 51 9.23 -4.77 23.71
C ARG A 51 7.92 -5.16 23.03
N LEU A 52 7.53 -4.46 21.96
CA LEU A 52 6.37 -4.77 21.13
C LEU A 52 6.71 -5.79 20.05
N VAL A 53 7.99 -5.84 19.65
CA VAL A 53 8.55 -6.80 18.70
C VAL A 53 9.75 -7.52 19.33
N ILE A 54 9.95 -8.77 18.93
CA ILE A 54 11.07 -9.61 19.34
C ILE A 54 11.88 -9.94 18.08
N GLY A 55 13.17 -9.61 18.10
CA GLY A 55 14.12 -9.99 17.05
C GLY A 55 14.86 -11.28 17.40
N GLU A 56 14.91 -12.22 16.45
CA GLU A 56 15.56 -13.52 16.59
C GLU A 56 16.53 -13.78 15.43
N GLU A 57 17.76 -14.16 15.74
CA GLU A 57 18.69 -14.65 14.71
C GLU A 57 18.42 -16.12 14.40
N LYS A 58 18.04 -16.43 13.16
CA LYS A 58 17.87 -17.81 12.68
C LYS A 58 18.99 -18.22 11.74
N LYS A 59 19.48 -19.44 11.90
CA LYS A 59 20.40 -20.06 10.95
C LYS A 59 19.66 -20.38 9.65
N LYS A 60 20.23 -19.97 8.52
CA LYS A 60 19.83 -20.38 7.18
C LYS A 60 20.40 -21.76 6.88
N ILE A 61 19.71 -22.50 6.01
CA ILE A 61 20.07 -23.85 5.57
C ILE A 61 21.44 -23.88 4.84
N PHE A 62 21.89 -22.75 4.30
CA PHE A 62 23.18 -22.59 3.61
C PHE A 62 24.24 -21.81 4.41
N GLY A 63 24.23 -21.89 5.76
CA GLY A 63 25.33 -21.38 6.58
C GLY A 63 25.33 -19.89 6.92
N GLY A 64 24.30 -19.14 6.54
CA GLY A 64 24.13 -17.73 6.95
C GLY A 64 23.26 -17.55 8.19
N LYS A 65 23.25 -16.35 8.77
CA LYS A 65 22.23 -15.94 9.75
C LYS A 65 21.19 -15.04 9.08
N LYS A 66 19.97 -15.05 9.59
CA LYS A 66 18.88 -14.17 9.17
C LYS A 66 18.19 -13.62 10.41
N LEU A 67 18.10 -12.31 10.51
CA LEU A 67 17.29 -11.67 11.53
C LEU A 67 15.82 -11.77 11.13
N GLU A 68 15.01 -12.39 12.00
CA GLU A 68 13.56 -12.46 11.87
C GLU A 68 12.87 -11.77 13.04
N PHE A 69 11.70 -11.23 12.80
CA PHE A 69 10.90 -10.52 13.79
C PHE A 69 9.58 -11.24 14.05
N SER A 70 9.15 -11.20 15.30
CA SER A 70 7.82 -11.63 15.75
C SER A 70 7.20 -10.58 16.67
N VAL A 71 5.88 -10.55 16.76
CA VAL A 71 5.17 -9.61 17.65
C VAL A 71 5.08 -10.21 19.05
N SER A 72 5.35 -9.41 20.08
CA SER A 72 5.17 -9.85 21.47
C SER A 72 3.68 -9.89 21.86
N HIS A 73 3.34 -10.50 22.99
CA HIS A 73 1.96 -10.49 23.48
C HIS A 73 1.42 -9.06 23.67
N THR A 74 2.22 -8.18 24.27
CA THR A 74 1.89 -6.76 24.47
C THR A 74 1.77 -6.02 23.14
N GLY A 75 2.66 -6.27 22.18
CA GLY A 75 2.56 -5.69 20.84
C GLY A 75 1.28 -6.10 20.12
N LEU A 76 0.88 -7.37 20.26
CA LEU A 76 -0.35 -7.87 19.65
C LEU A 76 -1.60 -7.27 20.29
N GLN A 77 -1.62 -7.13 21.62
CA GLN A 77 -2.71 -6.46 22.33
C GLN A 77 -2.84 -4.99 21.89
N LEU A 78 -1.73 -4.25 21.87
CA LEU A 78 -1.71 -2.85 21.43
C LEU A 78 -2.24 -2.71 20.00
N LEU A 79 -1.75 -3.55 19.08
CA LEU A 79 -2.21 -3.59 17.69
C LEU A 79 -3.71 -3.84 17.59
N ASN A 80 -4.22 -4.86 18.28
CA ASN A 80 -5.64 -5.23 18.23
C ASN A 80 -6.53 -4.12 18.82
N SER A 81 -6.12 -3.47 19.90
CA SER A 81 -6.84 -2.33 20.46
C SER A 81 -6.93 -1.18 19.46
N LYS A 82 -5.84 -0.87 18.76
CA LYS A 82 -5.85 0.19 17.74
C LYS A 82 -6.69 -0.18 16.53
N LYS A 83 -6.64 -1.43 16.07
CA LYS A 83 -7.50 -1.92 14.99
C LYS A 83 -8.98 -1.80 15.33
N LEU A 84 -9.37 -2.21 16.54
CA LEU A 84 -10.75 -2.10 16.99
C LEU A 84 -11.25 -0.64 17.03
N GLU A 85 -10.37 0.30 17.41
CA GLU A 85 -10.67 1.73 17.35
C GLU A 85 -10.93 2.18 15.89
N LEU A 86 -10.03 1.84 14.98
CA LEU A 86 -10.13 2.17 13.57
C LEU A 86 -11.33 1.49 12.88
N GLU A 87 -11.68 0.26 13.27
CA GLU A 87 -12.86 -0.46 12.78
C GLU A 87 -14.16 0.27 13.16
N LYS A 88 -14.28 0.74 14.40
CA LYS A 88 -15.43 1.54 14.83
C LYS A 88 -15.53 2.85 14.05
N GLN A 89 -14.40 3.51 13.79
CA GLN A 89 -14.36 4.72 12.97
C GLN A 89 -14.78 4.41 11.51
N ALA A 90 -14.26 3.34 10.92
CA ALA A 90 -14.63 2.93 9.56
C ALA A 90 -16.12 2.59 9.42
N GLN A 91 -16.74 1.97 10.43
CA GLN A 91 -18.18 1.74 10.46
C GLN A 91 -18.98 3.04 10.47
N GLN A 92 -18.53 4.04 11.23
CA GLN A 92 -19.17 5.35 11.26
C GLN A 92 -19.05 6.07 9.91
N VAL A 93 -17.88 6.01 9.28
CA VAL A 93 -17.64 6.54 7.93
C VAL A 93 -18.57 5.89 6.91
N GLN A 94 -18.75 4.57 6.99
CA GLN A 94 -19.66 3.85 6.12
C GLN A 94 -21.12 4.30 6.29
N GLN A 95 -21.56 4.57 7.53
CA GLN A 95 -22.91 5.09 7.79
C GLN A 95 -23.10 6.50 7.21
N TRP A 96 -22.11 7.38 7.36
CA TRP A 96 -22.15 8.72 6.77
C TRP A 96 -22.21 8.66 5.24
N TYR A 97 -21.42 7.77 4.63
CA TYR A 97 -21.46 7.52 3.19
C TYR A 97 -22.83 7.05 2.71
N GLN A 98 -23.40 6.04 3.37
CA GLN A 98 -24.74 5.52 3.03
C GLN A 98 -25.85 6.56 3.21
N SER A 99 -25.67 7.50 4.14
CA SER A 99 -26.63 8.56 4.43
C SER A 99 -26.41 9.85 3.61
N GLY A 100 -25.41 9.90 2.73
CA GLY A 100 -25.07 11.10 1.94
C GLY A 100 -24.52 12.27 2.76
N GLN A 101 -23.97 12.01 3.96
CA GLN A 101 -23.46 13.01 4.91
C GLN A 101 -22.04 13.47 4.53
N THR A 102 -21.91 14.22 3.43
CA THR A 102 -20.60 14.59 2.83
C THR A 102 -19.73 15.49 3.71
N GLN A 103 -20.33 16.38 4.52
CA GLN A 103 -19.56 17.25 5.43
C GLN A 103 -18.85 16.46 6.53
N GLN A 104 -19.53 15.45 7.10
CA GLN A 104 -18.98 14.56 8.13
C GLN A 104 -17.85 13.69 7.56
N LEU A 105 -18.05 13.17 6.34
CA LEU A 105 -17.01 12.44 5.62
C LEU A 105 -15.77 13.31 5.40
N GLN A 106 -15.95 14.56 4.95
CA GLN A 106 -14.83 15.47 4.70
C GLN A 106 -14.06 15.78 5.98
N SER A 107 -14.77 16.13 7.06
CA SER A 107 -14.15 16.40 8.35
C SER A 107 -13.37 15.19 8.89
N TYR A 108 -13.87 13.97 8.68
CA TYR A 108 -13.17 12.75 9.06
C TYR A 108 -11.92 12.54 8.22
N MET A 109 -12.03 12.67 6.90
CA MET A 109 -10.91 12.51 5.98
C MET A 109 -9.77 13.46 6.32
N ASP A 110 -10.08 14.73 6.55
CA ASP A 110 -9.08 15.74 6.89
C ASP A 110 -8.42 15.48 8.26
N GLY A 111 -9.23 15.14 9.28
CA GLY A 111 -8.74 14.87 10.64
C GLY A 111 -7.99 13.56 10.80
N ASN A 112 -8.35 12.53 10.02
CA ASN A 112 -7.84 11.17 10.15
C ASN A 112 -6.97 10.75 8.96
N ARG A 113 -6.59 11.67 8.06
CA ARG A 113 -5.81 11.38 6.84
C ARG A 113 -4.59 10.49 7.07
N MET A 114 -3.89 10.70 8.19
CA MET A 114 -2.66 9.97 8.53
C MET A 114 -2.94 8.49 8.84
N TRP A 115 -4.14 8.15 9.31
CA TRP A 115 -4.55 6.78 9.65
C TRP A 115 -5.17 6.03 8.47
N ILE A 116 -5.52 6.72 7.38
CA ILE A 116 -6.10 6.10 6.18
C ILE A 116 -5.15 5.05 5.57
N PRO A 117 -3.84 5.33 5.36
CA PRO A 117 -2.91 4.32 4.87
C PRO A 117 -2.90 3.05 5.74
N MET A 118 -2.96 3.20 7.07
CA MET A 118 -3.02 2.06 7.99
C MET A 118 -4.34 1.28 7.84
N MET A 119 -5.48 1.96 7.74
CA MET A 119 -6.78 1.29 7.54
C MET A 119 -6.83 0.51 6.21
N LEU A 120 -6.30 1.09 5.14
CA LEU A 120 -6.20 0.44 3.83
C LEU A 120 -5.26 -0.78 3.87
N PHE A 121 -4.05 -0.59 4.41
CA PHE A 121 -3.05 -1.65 4.54
C PHE A 121 -3.55 -2.82 5.39
N SER A 122 -4.20 -2.51 6.51
CA SER A 122 -4.77 -3.53 7.40
C SER A 122 -6.08 -4.14 6.88
N GLY A 123 -6.68 -3.58 5.83
CA GLY A 123 -7.95 -4.06 5.27
C GLY A 123 -9.18 -3.71 6.12
N ILE A 124 -9.04 -2.82 7.12
CA ILE A 124 -10.17 -2.25 7.86
C ILE A 124 -11.05 -1.41 6.93
N MET A 125 -10.41 -0.71 5.99
CA MET A 125 -11.07 0.01 4.92
C MET A 125 -10.66 -0.60 3.58
N ASN A 126 -11.65 -0.90 2.73
CA ASN A 126 -11.37 -1.40 1.38
C ASN A 126 -10.97 -0.24 0.46
N ALA A 127 -9.93 -0.41 -0.35
CA ALA A 127 -9.50 0.56 -1.35
C ALA A 127 -10.64 0.96 -2.31
N MET A 128 -11.51 0.03 -2.72
CA MET A 128 -12.66 0.36 -3.57
C MET A 128 -13.66 1.29 -2.86
N PHE A 129 -13.90 1.07 -1.57
CA PHE A 129 -14.77 1.94 -0.78
C PHE A 129 -14.15 3.34 -0.63
N PHE A 130 -12.85 3.40 -0.35
CA PHE A 130 -12.11 4.66 -0.29
C PHE A 130 -12.19 5.42 -1.62
N MET A 131 -11.96 4.74 -2.75
CA MET A 131 -12.08 5.33 -4.09
C MET A 131 -13.50 5.82 -4.38
N SER A 132 -14.54 5.05 -4.02
CA SER A 132 -15.94 5.49 -4.20
C SER A 132 -16.27 6.72 -3.36
N MET A 133 -15.73 6.81 -2.14
CA MET A 133 -15.94 7.95 -1.25
C MET A 133 -15.22 9.21 -1.76
N MET A 134 -13.98 9.07 -2.25
CA MET A 134 -13.23 10.16 -2.90
C MET A 134 -13.96 10.69 -4.14
N SER A 135 -14.48 9.78 -4.97
CA SER A 135 -15.28 10.10 -6.15
C SER A 135 -16.57 10.85 -5.77
N LEU A 136 -17.31 10.40 -4.74
CA LEU A 136 -18.50 11.07 -4.23
C LEU A 136 -18.22 12.49 -3.74
N MET A 137 -17.09 12.71 -3.08
CA MET A 137 -16.67 14.02 -2.60
C MET A 137 -16.10 14.94 -3.71
N GLY A 138 -15.98 14.45 -4.94
CA GLY A 138 -15.40 15.22 -6.04
C GLY A 138 -13.92 15.56 -5.84
N MET A 139 -13.21 14.83 -4.96
CA MET A 139 -11.79 15.03 -4.73
C MET A 139 -11.00 14.26 -5.80
N ALA A 140 -10.22 14.99 -6.60
CA ALA A 140 -9.31 14.36 -7.56
C ALA A 140 -8.27 13.52 -6.81
N ILE A 141 -8.14 12.25 -7.19
CA ILE A 141 -7.20 11.31 -6.58
C ILE A 141 -5.78 11.83 -6.84
N SER A 142 -5.00 12.10 -5.79
CA SER A 142 -3.60 12.51 -5.96
C SER A 142 -2.74 11.31 -6.37
N PRO A 143 -1.70 11.47 -7.22
CA PRO A 143 -0.80 10.38 -7.62
C PRO A 143 -0.07 9.67 -6.46
N ALA A 144 -0.01 10.26 -5.27
CA ALA A 144 0.50 9.58 -4.07
C ALA A 144 -0.48 8.51 -3.53
N GLU A 145 -1.77 8.65 -3.81
CA GLU A 145 -2.85 7.77 -3.33
C GLU A 145 -3.11 6.60 -4.29
N THR A 146 -2.84 6.78 -5.58
CA THR A 146 -2.88 5.72 -6.60
C THR A 146 -1.86 4.61 -6.34
N GLY A 147 -0.78 4.93 -5.60
CA GLY A 147 0.17 3.94 -5.10
C GLY A 147 -0.54 2.79 -4.38
N PHE A 148 -1.54 3.05 -3.54
CA PHE A 148 -2.25 2.00 -2.80
C PHE A 148 -3.30 1.23 -3.63
N ALA A 149 -3.74 1.77 -4.76
CA ALA A 149 -4.86 1.24 -5.56
C ALA A 149 -4.50 0.08 -6.51
N GLY A 150 -3.22 -0.28 -6.64
CA GLY A 150 -2.78 -1.48 -7.34
C GLY A 150 -1.82 -1.21 -8.50
N ASP A 151 -0.64 -1.81 -8.40
CA ASP A 151 0.17 -2.18 -9.56
C ASP A 151 -0.51 -3.39 -10.20
N GLY A 152 -1.45 -3.11 -11.11
CA GLY A 152 -2.35 -4.08 -11.70
C GLY A 152 -3.00 -3.50 -12.96
N GLY A 153 -2.16 -3.32 -13.97
CA GLY A 153 -2.47 -3.01 -15.38
C GLY A 153 -3.88 -2.54 -15.75
N SER A 154 -3.95 -1.32 -16.27
CA SER A 154 -4.68 -1.06 -17.51
C SER A 154 -4.24 0.29 -18.06
N ASP A 155 -3.67 0.24 -19.27
CA ASP A 155 -3.73 1.34 -20.22
C ASP A 155 -5.16 1.88 -20.26
N ALA A 156 -5.36 3.06 -19.68
CA ALA A 156 -6.48 3.93 -19.98
C ALA A 156 -5.92 5.31 -20.30
N GLY A 157 -4.95 5.33 -21.22
CA GLY A 157 -4.56 6.53 -21.95
C GLY A 157 -5.70 6.93 -22.91
N ALA A 158 -6.43 7.96 -22.48
CA ALA A 158 -7.04 9.03 -23.27
C ALA A 158 -7.38 8.76 -24.76
N ALA A 159 -8.67 8.88 -25.10
CA ALA A 159 -9.11 9.75 -26.21
C ALA A 159 -10.64 9.75 -26.35
N ALA A 160 -11.27 10.87 -26.00
CA ALA A 160 -12.52 11.32 -26.63
C ALA A 160 -12.72 12.81 -26.34
N ASP A 161 -12.33 13.69 -27.26
CA ASP A 161 -13.24 14.71 -27.80
C ASP A 161 -12.66 15.29 -29.11
N GLY A 162 -13.53 15.52 -30.10
CA GLY A 162 -13.18 15.68 -31.50
C GLY A 162 -13.29 17.09 -32.09
N SER A 163 -12.57 17.30 -33.19
CA SER A 163 -12.85 18.19 -34.33
C SER A 163 -11.59 18.11 -35.22
N GLY A 164 -11.58 17.80 -36.51
CA GLY A 164 -12.46 18.14 -37.63
C GLY A 164 -11.51 18.58 -38.76
N GLY A 165 -11.43 17.84 -39.88
CA GLY A 165 -10.59 18.23 -41.01
C GLY A 165 -10.16 17.07 -41.90
N ASP A 166 -10.77 17.03 -43.08
CA ASP A 166 -10.68 16.06 -44.17
C ASP A 166 -9.33 16.02 -44.93
N ALA A 167 -9.16 14.93 -45.70
CA ALA A 167 -8.41 14.78 -46.95
C ALA A 167 -7.10 13.95 -46.92
N GLY A 168 -7.12 12.88 -47.72
CA GLY A 168 -5.93 12.38 -48.42
C GLY A 168 -5.65 10.88 -48.27
N ALA A 169 -6.30 10.06 -49.09
CA ALA A 169 -5.83 8.72 -49.40
C ALA A 169 -4.50 8.79 -50.19
N ASP A 170 -3.55 7.90 -49.89
CA ASP A 170 -2.79 7.22 -50.94
C ASP A 170 -2.18 5.90 -50.44
N ALA A 171 -2.09 4.96 -51.38
CA ALA A 171 -1.69 3.59 -51.23
C ALA A 171 -0.21 3.40 -51.66
N GLY A 172 0.40 2.30 -51.24
CA GLY A 172 1.73 1.87 -51.67
C GLY A 172 2.64 1.69 -50.45
N GLY A 173 3.02 0.50 -50.02
CA GLY A 173 3.52 -0.61 -50.81
C GLY A 173 5.04 -0.47 -50.92
N ASP A 174 5.79 -1.16 -50.06
CA ASP A 174 7.06 -1.74 -50.48
C ASP A 174 7.49 -2.90 -49.57
N PHE A 175 7.87 -3.98 -50.25
CA PHE A 175 8.43 -5.22 -49.74
C PHE A 175 9.96 -5.09 -49.71
N GLY A 176 10.59 -5.46 -48.60
CA GLY A 176 12.02 -5.76 -48.55
C GLY A 176 12.38 -6.17 -47.13
N GLY A 177 12.68 -7.43 -46.80
CA GLY A 177 13.62 -8.31 -47.49
C GLY A 177 14.85 -8.40 -46.59
N GLY A 178 15.01 -9.51 -45.87
CA GLY A 178 16.12 -9.67 -44.92
C GLY A 178 16.03 -10.92 -44.05
N ASP A 179 16.14 -12.07 -44.72
CA ASP A 179 16.49 -13.38 -44.17
C ASP A 179 17.73 -13.32 -43.27
N PHE A 180 17.68 -13.93 -42.07
CA PHE A 180 18.84 -14.58 -41.46
C PHE A 180 18.36 -15.69 -40.51
N GLY A 181 18.59 -16.93 -40.95
CA GLY A 181 18.36 -18.19 -40.23
C GLY A 181 18.98 -18.23 -38.82
N GLY A 182 18.50 -19.08 -37.93
CA GLY A 182 18.38 -20.52 -38.12
C GLY A 182 19.57 -21.17 -37.42
N GLY A 183 19.35 -21.66 -36.19
CA GLY A 183 20.36 -22.33 -35.38
C GLY A 183 19.69 -23.10 -34.26
N ASP A 184 19.28 -24.33 -34.58
CA ASP A 184 18.99 -25.35 -33.58
C ASP A 184 20.29 -25.71 -32.82
N PHE A 185 20.17 -26.06 -31.54
CA PHE A 185 21.10 -26.98 -30.91
C PHE A 185 20.33 -27.77 -29.83
N SER A 186 20.20 -29.07 -30.05
CA SER A 186 19.81 -30.07 -29.04
C SER A 186 20.96 -31.04 -28.82
N PHE A 187 21.30 -31.29 -27.55
CA PHE A 187 21.81 -32.57 -27.05
C PHE A 187 21.25 -32.79 -25.65
#